data_AF-A0A1V6GQJ6-F1
#
_entry.id   AF-A0A1V6GQJ6-F1
#
_cell.length_a   1.000
_cell.length_b   1.000
_cell.length_c   1.000
_cell.angle_alpha   90.00
_cell.angle_beta   90.00
_cell.angle_gamma   90.00
#
_symmetry.space_group_name_H-M   'P 1'
#
loop_
_entity.id
_entity.type
_entity.pdbx_description
1 polymer ?
#
loop_
_entity_poly.entity_id
_entity_poly.type
_entity_poly.pdbx_seq_one_letter_code
_entity_poly.pdbx_strand_id
1 'polypeptide(L)'
;MRFSTKFRLYTLLDGYLRDVVDTLFATDELKRAVDDIYNLPMLENAKFILGQMMKRGRTVEEIIETVLDLRKRGERCVVADDASTAAREPRIICSMGLRNERTQDAGPTDPAASGVPSPETQREKSQ
;
A
#
# COMPACT_ATOMS: atom_id res chain seq x y z
N MET A 1 18.48 10.40 -10.86
CA MET A 1 17.73 9.61 -11.85
C MET A 1 17.06 8.44 -11.13
N ARG A 2 15.73 8.43 -11.00
CA ARG A 2 15.01 7.40 -10.23
C ARG A 2 14.64 6.25 -11.17
N PHE A 3 15.38 5.14 -11.09
CA PHE A 3 15.06 3.95 -11.88
C PHE A 3 13.70 3.36 -11.48
N SER A 4 12.89 3.02 -12.47
CA SER A 4 11.59 2.36 -12.30
C SER A 4 11.76 0.97 -11.67
N THR A 5 10.77 0.53 -10.89
CA THR A 5 10.78 -0.81 -10.27
C THR A 5 10.98 -1.92 -11.29
N LYS A 6 10.36 -1.81 -12.47
CA LYS A 6 10.54 -2.75 -13.60
C LYS A 6 12.01 -2.88 -14.00
N PHE A 7 12.71 -1.75 -14.15
CA PHE A 7 14.11 -1.74 -14.56
C PHE A 7 15.00 -2.40 -13.50
N ARG A 8 14.82 -2.01 -12.23
CA ARG A 8 15.60 -2.57 -11.12
C ARG A 8 15.37 -4.09 -10.99
N LEU A 9 14.12 -4.53 -11.15
CA LEU A 9 13.76 -5.95 -11.11
C LEU A 9 14.37 -6.73 -12.27
N TYR A 10 14.27 -6.20 -13.50
CA TYR A 10 14.87 -6.81 -14.69
C TYR A 10 16.39 -6.98 -14.51
N THR A 11 17.11 -5.92 -14.11
CA THR A 11 18.56 -5.99 -13.91
C THR A 11 18.94 -6.98 -12.81
N LEU A 12 18.16 -7.07 -11.73
CA LEU A 12 18.40 -8.02 -10.64
C LEU A 12 18.22 -9.47 -11.10
N LEU A 13 17.15 -9.77 -11.84
CA LEU A 13 16.90 -11.12 -12.35
C LEU A 13 17.88 -11.51 -13.47
N ASP A 14 18.23 -10.57 -14.35
CA ASP A 14 19.22 -10.78 -15.42
C ASP A 14 20.61 -11.06 -14.83
N GLY A 15 21.01 -10.32 -13.79
CA GLY A 15 22.25 -10.58 -13.06
C GLY A 15 22.28 -11.96 -12.41
N TYR A 16 21.19 -12.32 -11.72
CA TYR A 16 21.06 -13.65 -11.11
C TYR A 16 21.11 -14.77 -12.16
N LEU A 17 20.48 -14.60 -13.32
CA LEU A 17 20.56 -15.59 -14.39
C LEU A 17 22.01 -15.81 -14.85
N ARG A 18 22.82 -14.74 -14.96
CA ARG A 18 24.24 -14.88 -15.34
C ARG A 18 25.05 -15.69 -14.33
N ASP A 19 24.79 -15.50 -13.04
CA ASP A 19 25.46 -16.24 -11.97
C ASP A 19 25.02 -17.71 -11.93
N VAL A 20 23.78 -17.99 -12.34
CA VAL A 20 23.14 -19.32 -12.26
C VAL A 20 23.21 -20.08 -13.59
N VAL A 21 23.66 -19.48 -14.70
CA VAL A 21 23.80 -20.11 -16.03
C VAL A 21 24.69 -21.36 -16.01
N ASP A 22 25.69 -21.42 -15.13
CA ASP A 22 26.56 -22.59 -14.96
C ASP A 22 25.93 -23.67 -14.05
N THR A 23 24.77 -23.38 -13.47
CA THR A 23 24.04 -24.31 -12.58
C THR A 23 22.82 -24.87 -13.29
N LEU A 24 22.56 -26.17 -13.05
CA LEU A 24 21.39 -26.92 -13.54
C LEU A 24 20.02 -26.34 -13.13
N PHE A 25 20.00 -25.30 -12.29
CA PHE A 25 18.81 -24.69 -11.70
C PHE A 25 18.31 -23.43 -12.42
N ALA A 26 18.93 -23.03 -13.53
CA ALA A 26 18.41 -22.00 -14.42
C ALA A 26 17.07 -22.46 -15.04
N THR A 27 16.01 -22.37 -14.24
CA THR A 27 14.68 -22.88 -14.53
C THR A 27 14.13 -22.08 -15.71
N ASP A 28 13.69 -22.76 -16.77
CA ASP A 28 13.02 -22.14 -17.92
C ASP A 28 11.90 -21.18 -17.49
N GLU A 29 11.26 -21.43 -16.35
CA GLU A 29 10.28 -20.54 -15.74
C GLU A 29 10.84 -19.15 -15.41
N LEU A 30 12.07 -19.06 -14.90
CA LEU A 30 12.71 -17.80 -14.55
C LEU A 30 13.07 -17.00 -15.82
N LYS A 31 13.60 -17.67 -16.84
CA LYS A 31 13.90 -17.05 -18.14
C LYS A 31 12.63 -16.46 -18.77
N ARG A 32 11.55 -17.23 -18.78
CA ARG A 32 10.23 -16.76 -19.24
C ARG A 32 9.70 -15.60 -18.40
N ALA A 33 9.87 -15.64 -17.08
CA ALA A 33 9.47 -14.55 -16.20
C ALA A 33 10.23 -13.25 -16.49
N VAL A 34 11.52 -13.32 -16.82
CA VAL A 34 12.34 -12.15 -17.20
C VAL A 34 11.87 -11.59 -18.54
N ASP A 35 11.60 -12.46 -19.51
CA ASP A 35 11.05 -12.08 -20.82
C ASP A 35 9.68 -11.39 -20.67
N ASP A 36 8.78 -11.95 -19.86
CA ASP A 36 7.47 -11.37 -19.55
C ASP A 36 7.61 -9.97 -18.92
N ILE A 37 8.59 -9.74 -18.02
CA ILE A 37 8.84 -8.42 -17.43
C ILE A 37 9.36 -7.43 -18.48
N TYR A 38 10.16 -7.89 -19.44
CA TYR A 38 10.71 -7.05 -20.49
C TYR A 38 9.62 -6.64 -21.49
N ASN A 39 8.83 -7.61 -21.96
CA ASN A 39 7.86 -7.48 -23.04
C ASN A 39 6.48 -6.98 -22.61
N LEU A 40 6.02 -7.27 -21.37
CA LEU A 40 4.65 -6.97 -20.93
C LEU A 40 4.58 -5.87 -19.85
N PRO A 41 3.48 -5.10 -19.79
CA PRO A 41 3.22 -4.19 -18.69
C PRO A 41 2.85 -4.98 -17.42
N MET A 42 3.58 -4.71 -16.34
CA MET A 42 3.29 -5.32 -15.02
C MET A 42 2.04 -4.70 -14.38
N LEU A 43 1.29 -5.52 -13.64
CA LEU A 43 0.18 -5.08 -12.81
C LEU A 43 0.65 -4.20 -11.64
N GLU A 44 -0.15 -3.21 -11.27
CA GLU A 44 0.20 -2.25 -10.20
C GLU A 44 0.43 -2.94 -8.85
N ASN A 45 -0.36 -3.98 -8.53
CA ASN A 45 -0.17 -4.77 -7.31
C ASN A 45 1.21 -5.46 -7.29
N ALA A 46 1.58 -6.13 -8.38
CA ALA A 46 2.88 -6.77 -8.51
C ALA A 46 4.04 -5.76 -8.41
N LYS A 47 3.90 -4.57 -9.04
CA LYS A 47 4.90 -3.49 -8.91
C LYS A 47 5.05 -3.01 -7.47
N PHE A 48 3.95 -2.90 -6.73
CA PHE A 48 3.96 -2.47 -5.33
C PHE A 48 4.65 -3.49 -4.42
N ILE A 49 4.26 -4.77 -4.50
CA ILE A 49 4.83 -5.86 -3.70
C ILE A 49 6.33 -5.97 -3.95
N LEU A 50 6.73 -6.11 -5.22
CA LEU A 50 8.14 -6.27 -5.58
C LEU A 50 8.94 -5.00 -5.26
N GLY A 51 8.36 -3.82 -5.48
CA GLY A 51 8.97 -2.54 -5.10
C GLY A 51 9.21 -2.42 -3.59
N GLN A 52 8.30 -2.93 -2.75
CA GLN A 52 8.49 -2.98 -1.30
C GLN A 52 9.55 -4.00 -0.89
N MET A 53 9.55 -5.21 -1.48
CA MET A 53 10.58 -6.22 -1.20
C MET A 53 11.98 -5.72 -1.50
N MET A 54 12.16 -5.06 -2.66
CA MET A 54 13.44 -4.46 -3.04
C MET A 54 13.85 -3.30 -2.11
N LYS A 55 12.90 -2.49 -1.62
CA LYS A 55 13.19 -1.44 -0.64
C LYS A 55 13.59 -2.00 0.72
N ARG A 56 13.03 -3.13 1.11
CA ARG A 56 13.32 -3.83 2.37
C ARG A 56 14.60 -4.66 2.32
N GLY A 57 15.28 -4.72 1.17
CA GLY A 57 16.53 -5.48 1.03
C GLY A 57 16.33 -6.99 1.18
N ARG A 58 15.16 -7.52 0.76
CA ARG A 58 14.92 -8.96 0.66
C ARG A 58 15.96 -9.63 -0.22
N THR A 59 16.25 -10.91 0.01
CA THR A 59 17.23 -11.64 -0.81
C THR A 59 16.74 -11.78 -2.25
N VAL A 60 17.67 -11.96 -3.18
CA VAL A 60 17.36 -12.15 -4.60
C VAL A 60 16.47 -13.39 -4.79
N GLU A 61 16.71 -14.44 -4.02
CA GLU A 61 15.96 -15.70 -4.04
C GLU A 61 14.50 -15.51 -3.60
N GLU A 62 14.24 -14.79 -2.50
CA GLU A 62 12.88 -14.48 -2.05
C GLU A 62 12.10 -13.66 -3.10
N ILE A 63 12.79 -12.73 -3.77
CA ILE A 63 12.21 -11.93 -4.84
C ILE A 63 11.85 -12.84 -6.03
N ILE A 64 12.74 -13.76 -6.40
CA ILE A 64 12.51 -14.74 -7.48
C ILE A 64 11.33 -15.65 -7.17
N GLU A 65 11.26 -16.17 -5.95
CA GLU A 65 10.15 -17.03 -5.53
C GLU A 65 8.81 -16.30 -5.65
N THR A 66 8.74 -15.07 -5.14
CA THR A 66 7.54 -14.23 -5.23
C THR A 66 7.17 -13.93 -6.68
N VAL A 67 8.18 -13.67 -7.51
CA VAL A 67 8.05 -13.54 -8.97
C VAL A 67 7.42 -14.81 -9.53
N LEU A 68 7.95 -16.00 -9.27
CA LEU A 68 7.40 -17.24 -9.83
C LEU A 68 5.98 -17.52 -9.33
N ASP A 69 5.70 -17.29 -8.05
CA ASP A 69 4.37 -17.47 -7.45
C ASP A 69 3.32 -16.58 -8.10
N LEU A 70 3.59 -15.28 -8.23
CA LEU A 70 2.67 -14.36 -8.90
C LEU A 70 2.41 -14.79 -10.37
N ARG A 71 3.38 -15.45 -11.02
CA ARG A 71 3.29 -15.88 -12.43
C ARG A 71 2.37 -17.09 -12.54
N LYS A 72 2.50 -18.04 -11.61
CA LYS A 72 1.60 -19.20 -11.48
C LYS A 72 0.15 -18.76 -11.26
N ARG A 73 -0.07 -17.65 -10.55
CA ARG A 73 -1.39 -17.05 -10.32
C ARG A 73 -1.91 -16.21 -11.49
N GLY A 74 -1.06 -15.85 -12.46
CA GLY A 74 -1.43 -14.94 -13.56
C GLY A 74 -1.52 -13.46 -13.17
N GLU A 75 -1.05 -13.08 -11.97
CA GLU A 75 -1.26 -11.74 -11.39
C GLU A 75 -0.06 -10.80 -11.58
N ARG A 76 0.86 -11.10 -12.51
CA ARG A 76 2.09 -10.31 -12.74
C ARG A 76 1.99 -9.32 -13.86
N CYS A 77 1.52 -9.79 -15.00
CA CYS A 77 1.52 -9.05 -16.26
C CYS A 77 0.10 -8.98 -16.77
N VAL A 78 -0.28 -7.84 -17.35
CA VAL A 78 -1.55 -7.73 -18.07
C VAL A 78 -1.38 -8.48 -19.38
N VAL A 79 -1.99 -9.65 -19.52
CA VAL A 79 -2.10 -10.33 -20.81
C VAL A 79 -3.12 -9.56 -21.64
N ALA A 80 -2.79 -9.28 -22.90
CA ALA A 80 -3.33 -8.20 -23.73
C ALA A 80 -4.79 -8.35 -24.22
N ASP A 81 -5.72 -8.81 -23.37
CA ASP A 81 -7.16 -8.59 -23.59
C ASP A 81 -7.63 -7.29 -22.90
N ASP A 82 -6.93 -6.86 -21.85
CA ASP A 82 -7.26 -5.68 -21.03
C ASP A 82 -6.33 -4.47 -21.26
N ALA A 83 -5.95 -4.19 -22.52
CA ALA A 83 -5.21 -2.97 -22.89
C ALA A 83 -5.98 -1.66 -22.57
N SER A 84 -7.22 -1.77 -22.10
CA SER A 84 -8.10 -0.66 -21.73
C SER A 84 -7.81 -0.02 -20.36
N THR A 85 -6.90 -0.56 -19.53
CA THR A 85 -6.67 -0.05 -18.15
C THR A 85 -5.45 0.87 -18.00
N ALA A 86 -4.85 1.32 -19.10
CA ALA A 86 -3.69 2.25 -19.09
C ALA A 86 -4.02 3.68 -18.61
N ALA A 87 -5.27 3.96 -18.23
CA ALA A 87 -5.70 5.24 -17.67
C ALA A 87 -6.41 5.03 -16.32
N ARG A 88 -5.75 4.39 -15.35
CA ARG A 88 -6.27 4.36 -13.98
C ARG A 88 -5.96 5.71 -13.33
N GLU A 89 -6.95 6.59 -13.42
CA GLU A 89 -7.13 7.85 -12.70
C GLU A 89 -6.47 7.82 -11.30
N PRO A 90 -5.76 8.87 -10.88
CA PRO A 90 -5.07 8.88 -9.59
C PRO A 90 -6.08 8.79 -8.45
N ARG A 91 -6.28 7.58 -7.92
CA ARG A 91 -7.06 7.36 -6.70
C ARG A 91 -6.19 7.76 -5.52
N ILE A 92 -6.48 8.94 -4.96
CA ILE A 92 -5.91 9.40 -3.69
C ILE A 92 -6.25 8.36 -2.62
N ILE A 93 -5.24 7.73 -2.02
CA ILE A 93 -5.40 6.88 -0.84
C ILE A 93 -5.26 7.78 0.39
N CYS A 94 -6.35 8.03 1.11
CA CYS A 94 -6.30 8.72 2.40
C CYS A 94 -5.92 7.74 3.51
N SER A 95 -4.63 7.42 3.63
CA SER A 95 -4.09 6.81 4.85
C SER A 95 -3.71 7.91 5.84
N MET A 96 -4.62 8.19 6.77
CA MET A 96 -4.45 8.72 8.14
C MET A 96 -3.42 9.86 8.43
N GLY A 97 -3.95 11.02 8.86
CA GLY A 97 -3.57 11.64 10.15
C GLY A 97 -2.61 12.85 10.15
N LEU A 98 -3.14 14.06 10.31
CA LEU A 98 -2.44 15.18 10.97
C LEU A 98 -3.43 15.87 11.93
N ARG A 99 -3.28 15.61 13.24
CA ARG A 99 -3.82 16.47 14.29
C ARG A 99 -2.94 17.72 14.35
N ASN A 100 -3.53 18.91 14.23
CA ASN A 100 -2.89 20.13 14.68
C ASN A 100 -3.83 20.82 15.67
N GLU A 101 -3.38 20.89 16.91
CA GLU A 101 -4.00 21.64 17.98
C GLU A 101 -3.69 23.13 17.75
N ARG A 102 -4.70 24.01 17.89
CA ARG A 102 -4.67 25.38 18.47
C ARG A 102 -5.57 26.42 17.77
N THR A 103 -6.53 26.91 18.58
CA THR A 103 -6.98 28.31 18.72
C THR A 103 -8.24 28.82 17.97
N GLN A 104 -9.35 28.86 18.73
CA GLN A 104 -10.29 29.96 19.05
C GLN A 104 -10.74 30.97 17.97
N ASP A 105 -12.07 31.14 17.84
CA ASP A 105 -12.83 32.41 17.75
C ASP A 105 -14.35 32.10 17.73
N ALA A 106 -15.32 32.92 18.13
CA ALA A 106 -15.62 33.63 19.37
C ALA A 106 -17.14 33.96 19.34
N GLY A 107 -17.91 33.57 20.38
CA GLY A 107 -19.19 34.17 20.85
C GLY A 107 -20.42 34.27 19.91
N PRO A 108 -21.63 34.61 20.43
CA PRO A 108 -21.87 35.33 21.69
C PRO A 108 -22.72 34.58 22.74
N THR A 109 -22.43 35.00 23.97
CA THR A 109 -23.22 35.07 25.21
C THR A 109 -24.73 34.88 25.16
N ASP A 110 -25.27 34.11 26.11
CA ASP A 110 -26.09 34.68 27.20
C ASP A 110 -26.07 33.78 28.47
N PRO A 111 -26.29 34.35 29.68
CA PRO A 111 -25.65 33.92 30.93
C PRO A 111 -26.62 33.38 32.00
N ALA A 112 -26.01 32.88 33.08
CA ALA A 112 -26.59 32.71 34.43
C ALA A 112 -27.54 31.51 34.62
N ALA A 113 -27.52 30.74 35.70
CA ALA A 113 -26.87 30.89 36.99
C ALA A 113 -26.64 29.51 37.62
N SER A 114 -25.48 29.36 38.24
CA SER A 114 -25.21 28.41 39.31
C SER A 114 -26.13 28.67 40.51
N GLY A 115 -26.57 27.61 41.20
CA GLY A 115 -27.17 27.78 42.52
C GLY A 115 -27.76 26.49 43.07
N VAL A 116 -26.96 25.72 43.79
CA VAL A 116 -27.47 24.80 44.82
C VAL A 116 -28.07 25.65 45.95
N PRO A 117 -29.25 25.29 46.48
CA PRO A 117 -29.30 25.08 47.93
C PRO A 117 -30.19 23.90 48.34
N SER A 118 -29.73 23.13 49.33
CA SER A 118 -30.57 22.36 50.29
C SER A 118 -31.17 23.32 51.35
N PRO A 119 -31.88 22.87 52.40
CA PRO A 119 -33.08 22.04 52.52
C PRO A 119 -34.21 22.76 53.33
N GLU A 120 -35.28 22.02 53.66
CA GLU A 120 -36.27 22.24 54.73
C GLU A 120 -37.45 23.23 54.53
N THR A 121 -38.68 22.72 54.66
CA THR A 121 -39.68 23.20 55.63
C THR A 121 -40.79 22.15 55.82
N GLN A 122 -41.14 21.92 57.08
CA GLN A 122 -42.14 20.99 57.62
C GLN A 122 -43.60 21.46 57.40
N ARG A 123 -44.53 20.58 57.85
CA ARG A 123 -45.90 20.86 58.36
C ARG A 123 -46.98 21.15 57.30
N GLU A 124 -48.26 20.81 57.43
CA GLU A 124 -49.08 20.08 58.41
C GLU A 124 -50.55 20.14 57.88
N LYS A 125 -51.38 19.12 58.19
CA LYS A 125 -52.87 19.10 58.26
C LYS A 125 -53.70 19.23 56.96
N SER A 126 -54.51 18.19 56.69
CA SER A 126 -55.97 18.11 56.93
C SER A 126 -56.83 18.76 55.83
N GLN A 127 -57.47 17.93 55.01
CA GLN A 127 -58.89 17.57 55.14
C GLN A 127 -59.22 16.41 54.20
#